data_AF-A0AAU0HSD7-F1
#
_entry.id   AF-A0AAU0HSD7-F1
#
_cell.length_a   1.000
_cell.length_b   1.000
_cell.length_c   1.000
_cell.angle_alpha   90.00
_cell.angle_beta   90.00
_cell.angle_gamma   90.00
#
_symmetry.space_group_name_H-M   'P 1'
#
loop_
_entity.id
_entity.type
_entity.pdbx_description
1 polymer ?
#
loop_
_entity_poly.entity_id
_entity_poly.type
_entity_poly.pdbx_seq_one_letter_code
_entity_poly.pdbx_strand_id
1 'polypeptide(L)'
;MPWRAGPAARATGERPDPYRVWLSEVMLQQTTVAAVKGHFARFTERWPRVEDLAAAEDAEVMAAWAGLGYYARARNLLKCARVVAEAHGGRFPDTREGLIALPGIGPYTAAAIAAIAFDRAEVVVDGNVERVMARLHDVRDPLPGAKGRLTELAARTTPEARPGDYAQAVMDLGATICTPRSPACGICPWRAPCAAREAGVAAELPAKTPKAAKPVRQGVAYLARRGDGAWLLEVREARGLLGGMLGWPGSGWAEEVPEHTPPVEADWRALPAEVRHTFTHFHLRLKLMVAEVGDAVPGRGSFVPLDRFRPADLPTLMRKAYDLARAEWP
;
A
#
# COMPACT_ATOMS: atom_id res chain seq x y z
N MET A 1 4.98 -1.86 19.30
CA MET A 1 5.13 -2.49 17.96
C MET A 1 6.62 -2.61 17.65
N PRO A 2 7.09 -3.58 16.83
CA PRO A 2 8.52 -3.86 16.64
C PRO A 2 9.40 -2.71 16.12
N TRP A 3 8.77 -1.70 15.51
CA TRP A 3 9.40 -0.48 14.98
C TRP A 3 9.30 0.74 15.91
N ARG A 4 8.75 0.59 17.11
CA ARG A 4 8.62 1.68 18.08
C ARG A 4 9.57 1.49 19.25
N ALA A 5 10.26 2.55 19.64
CA ALA A 5 10.83 2.65 20.98
C ALA A 5 9.71 3.08 21.94
N GLY A 6 9.43 2.24 22.94
CA GLY A 6 8.37 2.54 23.93
C GLY A 6 8.80 3.64 24.91
N PRO A 7 7.86 4.24 25.68
CA PRO A 7 8.16 5.31 26.62
C PRO A 7 9.27 4.98 27.64
N ALA A 8 9.33 3.72 28.12
CA ALA A 8 10.38 3.28 29.03
C ALA A 8 11.78 3.28 28.37
N ALA A 9 11.88 2.81 27.13
CA ALA A 9 13.12 2.84 26.34
C ALA A 9 13.55 4.28 26.02
N ARG A 10 12.57 5.14 25.67
CA ARG A 10 12.79 6.58 25.46
C ARG A 10 13.32 7.25 26.74
N ALA A 11 12.79 6.88 27.91
CA ALA A 11 13.22 7.42 29.20
C ALA A 11 14.66 7.03 29.55
N THR A 12 15.16 5.91 29.05
CA THR A 12 16.57 5.48 29.19
C THR A 12 17.48 6.01 28.08
N GLY A 13 16.99 6.91 27.22
CA GLY A 13 17.78 7.55 26.17
C GLY A 13 17.77 6.86 24.81
N GLU A 14 17.02 5.76 24.64
CA GLU A 14 16.88 5.12 23.34
C GLU A 14 16.18 6.08 22.35
N ARG A 15 16.71 6.18 21.13
CA ARG A 15 16.10 6.96 20.04
C ARG A 15 15.55 6.01 18.99
N PRO A 16 14.34 6.28 18.45
CA PRO A 16 13.83 5.49 17.34
C PRO A 16 14.78 5.60 16.15
N ASP A 17 15.14 4.46 15.59
CA ASP A 17 15.99 4.39 14.39
C ASP A 17 15.20 4.89 13.16
N PRO A 18 15.67 5.96 12.47
CA PRO A 18 15.02 6.49 11.27
C PRO A 18 14.79 5.44 10.17
N TYR A 19 15.72 4.49 9.98
CA TYR A 19 15.57 3.42 8.99
C TYR A 19 14.38 2.54 9.31
N ARG A 20 14.26 2.09 10.57
CA ARG A 20 13.15 1.27 11.06
C ARG A 20 11.82 2.01 11.03
N VAL A 21 11.80 3.28 11.41
CA VAL A 21 10.61 4.14 11.35
C VAL A 21 10.13 4.27 9.91
N TRP A 22 11.00 4.71 8.99
CA TRP A 22 10.69 4.87 7.58
C TRP A 22 10.20 3.57 6.94
N LEU A 23 10.90 2.45 7.15
CA LEU A 23 10.53 1.14 6.62
C LEU A 23 9.11 0.74 7.08
N SER A 24 8.80 0.94 8.37
CA SER A 24 7.49 0.62 8.92
C SER A 24 6.39 1.52 8.34
N GLU A 25 6.63 2.82 8.17
CA GLU A 25 5.67 3.75 7.59
C GLU A 25 5.36 3.39 6.13
N VAL A 26 6.38 3.03 5.33
CA VAL A 26 6.17 2.57 3.95
C VAL A 26 5.36 1.27 3.91
N MET A 27 5.65 0.31 4.81
CA MET A 27 4.90 -0.95 4.89
C MET A 27 3.44 -0.74 5.31
N LEU A 28 3.17 0.18 6.24
CA LEU A 28 1.83 0.48 6.78
C LEU A 28 0.92 1.24 5.81
N GLN A 29 1.45 1.80 4.73
CA GLN A 29 0.63 2.43 3.69
C GLN A 29 -0.37 1.44 3.08
N GLN A 30 -1.66 1.62 3.39
CA GLN A 30 -2.75 0.74 2.92
C GLN A 30 -2.59 -0.74 3.33
N THR A 31 -1.80 -1.02 4.38
CA THR A 31 -1.63 -2.37 4.95
C THR A 31 -1.97 -2.35 6.44
N THR A 32 -2.50 -3.45 6.98
CA THR A 32 -2.78 -3.55 8.41
C THR A 32 -1.51 -3.82 9.23
N VAL A 33 -1.49 -3.36 10.48
CA VAL A 33 -0.40 -3.64 11.43
C VAL A 33 -0.14 -5.15 11.55
N ALA A 34 -1.19 -5.97 11.57
CA ALA A 34 -1.05 -7.43 11.68
C ALA A 34 -0.27 -8.03 10.51
N ALA A 35 -0.54 -7.60 9.28
CA ALA A 35 0.17 -8.06 8.09
C ALA A 35 1.63 -7.54 8.06
N VAL A 36 1.87 -6.33 8.55
CA VAL A 36 3.22 -5.71 8.55
C VAL A 36 4.17 -6.35 9.55
N LYS A 37 3.72 -6.74 10.76
CA LYS A 37 4.58 -7.25 11.83
C LYS A 37 5.58 -8.33 11.38
N GLY A 38 5.11 -9.38 10.71
CA GLY A 38 5.96 -10.47 10.26
C GLY A 38 6.91 -10.09 9.12
N HIS A 39 6.47 -9.23 8.21
CA HIS A 39 7.32 -8.73 7.12
C HIS A 39 8.41 -7.82 7.65
N PHE A 40 8.07 -6.89 8.54
CA PHE A 40 9.01 -5.97 9.14
C PHE A 40 10.14 -6.72 9.87
N ALA A 41 9.81 -7.73 10.67
CA ALA A 41 10.81 -8.55 11.36
C ALA A 41 11.80 -9.18 10.38
N ARG A 42 11.31 -9.91 9.36
CA ARG A 42 12.16 -10.54 8.33
C ARG A 42 13.00 -9.54 7.54
N PHE A 43 12.43 -8.38 7.20
CA PHE A 43 13.18 -7.32 6.51
C PHE A 43 14.33 -6.80 7.35
N THR A 44 14.08 -6.47 8.63
CA THR A 44 15.13 -5.91 9.50
C THR A 44 16.14 -6.96 9.98
N GLU A 45 15.79 -8.24 9.91
CA GLU A 45 16.74 -9.33 10.15
C GLU A 45 17.67 -9.52 8.95
N ARG A 46 17.11 -9.52 7.73
CA ARG A 46 17.88 -9.69 6.48
C ARG A 46 18.70 -8.46 6.10
N TRP A 47 18.14 -7.27 6.31
CA TRP A 47 18.77 -5.99 6.00
C TRP A 47 18.71 -5.09 7.25
N PRO A 48 19.61 -5.30 8.23
CA PRO A 48 19.61 -4.57 9.49
C PRO A 48 19.79 -3.06 9.35
N ARG A 49 20.53 -2.61 8.32
CA ARG A 49 20.76 -1.20 8.02
C ARG A 49 20.23 -0.80 6.65
N VAL A 50 20.09 0.50 6.44
CA VAL A 50 19.66 1.05 5.14
C VAL A 50 20.65 0.72 4.03
N GLU A 51 21.95 0.63 4.32
CA GLU A 51 22.98 0.28 3.34
C GLU A 51 22.91 -1.20 2.93
N ASP A 52 22.55 -2.09 3.87
CA ASP A 52 22.32 -3.51 3.56
C ASP A 52 21.13 -3.64 2.60
N LEU A 53 20.05 -2.87 2.84
CA LEU A 53 18.90 -2.83 1.94
C LEU A 53 19.26 -2.21 0.59
N ALA A 54 20.09 -1.16 0.57
CA ALA A 54 20.52 -0.48 -0.65
C ALA A 54 21.35 -1.39 -1.57
N ALA A 55 22.21 -2.23 -0.98
CA ALA A 55 23.05 -3.20 -1.68
C ALA A 55 22.29 -4.44 -2.16
N ALA A 56 21.04 -4.63 -1.74
CA ALA A 56 20.24 -5.77 -2.13
C ALA A 56 19.87 -5.73 -3.63
N GLU A 57 19.85 -6.91 -4.23
CA GLU A 57 19.32 -7.11 -5.58
C GLU A 57 17.81 -6.83 -5.61
N ASP A 58 17.34 -6.18 -6.67
CA ASP A 58 15.91 -5.82 -6.83
C ASP A 58 14.99 -7.03 -6.66
N ALA A 59 15.37 -8.17 -7.23
CA ALA A 59 14.60 -9.42 -7.16
C ALA A 59 14.45 -9.95 -5.72
N GLU A 60 15.47 -9.80 -4.88
CA GLU A 60 15.44 -10.24 -3.50
C GLU A 60 14.47 -9.40 -2.66
N VAL A 61 14.50 -8.08 -2.86
CA VAL A 61 13.59 -7.16 -2.17
C VAL A 61 12.15 -7.39 -2.60
N MET A 62 11.90 -7.61 -3.90
CA MET A 62 10.56 -7.93 -4.40
C MET A 62 10.05 -9.25 -3.82
N ALA A 63 10.90 -10.28 -3.74
CA ALA A 63 10.54 -11.57 -3.14
C ALA A 63 10.22 -11.43 -1.64
N ALA A 64 11.01 -10.67 -0.88
CA ALA A 64 10.74 -10.42 0.53
C ALA A 64 9.47 -9.60 0.76
N TRP A 65 9.12 -8.70 -0.17
CA TRP A 65 7.91 -7.87 -0.13
C TRP A 65 6.63 -8.64 -0.54
N ALA A 66 6.76 -9.84 -1.08
CA ALA A 66 5.63 -10.62 -1.56
C ALA A 66 4.59 -10.83 -0.45
N GLY A 67 3.32 -10.58 -0.79
CA GLY A 67 2.21 -10.63 0.16
C GLY A 67 1.80 -9.29 0.79
N LEU A 68 2.67 -8.26 0.80
CA LEU A 68 2.29 -6.91 1.27
C LEU A 68 1.47 -6.10 0.23
N GLY A 69 1.54 -6.51 -1.04
CA GLY A 69 0.90 -5.80 -2.15
C GLY A 69 1.54 -4.45 -2.48
N TYR A 70 1.09 -3.85 -3.59
CA TYR A 70 1.55 -2.55 -4.09
C TYR A 70 3.08 -2.49 -4.24
N TYR A 71 3.65 -3.34 -5.11
CA TYR A 71 5.10 -3.50 -5.28
C TYR A 71 5.82 -2.22 -5.75
N ALA A 72 5.09 -1.23 -6.26
CA ALA A 72 5.65 0.10 -6.49
C ALA A 72 6.25 0.71 -5.20
N ARG A 73 5.68 0.40 -4.03
CA ARG A 73 6.26 0.78 -2.73
C ARG A 73 7.60 0.12 -2.49
N ALA A 74 7.73 -1.18 -2.75
CA ALA A 74 9.00 -1.90 -2.61
C ALA A 74 10.09 -1.33 -3.52
N ARG A 75 9.75 -1.01 -4.79
CA ARG A 75 10.69 -0.41 -5.73
C ARG A 75 11.13 0.99 -5.30
N ASN A 76 10.18 1.82 -4.88
CA ASN A 76 10.49 3.15 -4.37
C ASN A 76 11.28 3.09 -3.05
N LEU A 77 10.98 2.11 -2.18
CA LEU A 77 11.72 1.83 -0.95
C LEU A 77 13.19 1.54 -1.29
N LEU A 78 13.46 0.60 -2.20
CA LEU A 78 14.83 0.26 -2.59
C LEU A 78 15.55 1.44 -3.24
N LYS A 79 14.88 2.17 -4.14
CA LYS A 79 15.43 3.39 -4.76
C LYS A 79 15.79 4.43 -3.70
N CYS A 80 14.94 4.63 -2.70
CA CYS A 80 15.19 5.56 -1.60
C CYS A 80 16.34 5.08 -0.70
N ALA A 81 16.42 3.79 -0.38
CA ALA A 81 17.52 3.23 0.38
C ALA A 81 18.87 3.50 -0.30
N ARG A 82 18.94 3.30 -1.63
CA ARG A 82 20.13 3.61 -2.44
C ARG A 82 20.51 5.08 -2.37
N VAL A 83 19.54 6.00 -2.53
CA VAL A 83 19.80 7.45 -2.39
C VAL A 83 20.29 7.81 -0.99
N VAL A 84 19.71 7.24 0.07
CA VAL A 84 20.14 7.51 1.45
C VAL A 84 21.55 6.97 1.71
N ALA A 85 21.87 5.77 1.22
CA ALA A 85 23.20 5.19 1.35
C ALA A 85 24.27 6.00 0.60
N GLU A 86 24.01 6.34 -0.67
CA GLU A 86 24.97 6.98 -1.56
C GLU A 86 25.11 8.49 -1.33
N ALA A 87 24.00 9.23 -1.31
CA ALA A 87 24.02 10.70 -1.27
C ALA A 87 24.02 11.25 0.16
N HIS A 88 23.59 10.47 1.14
CA HIS A 88 23.50 10.90 2.55
C HIS A 88 24.34 10.05 3.51
N GLY A 89 25.20 9.14 3.00
CA GLY A 89 26.11 8.34 3.82
C GLY A 89 25.39 7.45 4.83
N GLY A 90 24.23 6.90 4.46
CA GLY A 90 23.42 6.03 5.31
C GLY A 90 22.56 6.77 6.34
N ARG A 91 22.54 8.10 6.34
CA ARG A 91 21.80 8.91 7.31
C ARG A 91 20.59 9.58 6.67
N PHE A 92 19.42 9.36 7.24
CA PHE A 92 18.22 10.09 6.81
C PHE A 92 18.34 11.57 7.19
N PRO A 93 17.92 12.50 6.31
CA PRO A 93 17.72 13.90 6.69
C PRO A 93 16.76 14.00 7.88
N ASP A 94 17.02 14.94 8.77
CA ASP A 94 16.21 15.14 9.98
C ASP A 94 15.18 16.28 9.85
N THR A 95 15.13 16.93 8.69
CA THR A 95 14.14 17.95 8.33
C THR A 95 13.07 17.38 7.42
N ARG A 96 11.86 17.93 7.50
CA ARG A 96 10.75 17.51 6.64
C ARG A 96 11.06 17.75 5.16
N GLU A 97 11.66 18.89 4.83
CA GLU A 97 12.04 19.24 3.46
C GLU A 97 13.07 18.25 2.91
N GLY A 98 14.09 17.90 3.70
CA GLY A 98 15.10 16.91 3.32
C GLY A 98 14.49 15.53 3.11
N LEU A 99 13.55 15.13 3.97
CA LEU A 99 12.85 13.85 3.84
C LEU A 99 11.94 13.81 2.60
N ILE A 100 11.23 14.90 2.27
CA ILE A 100 10.38 14.98 1.06
C ILE A 100 11.20 14.86 -0.22
N ALA A 101 12.46 15.32 -0.22
CA ALA A 101 13.33 15.20 -1.38
C ALA A 101 13.71 13.74 -1.72
N LEU A 102 13.53 12.81 -0.77
CA LEU A 102 13.84 11.40 -0.98
C LEU A 102 12.77 10.67 -1.81
N PRO A 103 13.17 9.72 -2.68
CA PRO A 103 12.23 8.98 -3.52
C PRO A 103 11.11 8.29 -2.74
N GLY A 104 9.85 8.54 -3.11
CA GLY A 104 8.71 7.84 -2.52
C GLY A 104 8.32 8.29 -1.10
N ILE A 105 8.98 9.30 -0.54
CA ILE A 105 8.58 9.92 0.72
C ILE A 105 7.66 11.12 0.42
N GLY A 106 6.38 10.96 0.74
CA GLY A 106 5.39 12.04 0.64
C GLY A 106 5.31 12.91 1.90
N PRO A 107 4.50 13.99 1.90
CA PRO A 107 4.37 14.92 3.02
C PRO A 107 4.02 14.25 4.36
N TYR A 108 3.12 13.27 4.35
CA TYR A 108 2.76 12.50 5.54
C TYR A 108 3.96 11.73 6.10
N THR A 109 4.63 10.92 5.26
CA THR A 109 5.73 10.06 5.69
C THR A 109 6.92 10.90 6.18
N ALA A 110 7.19 12.03 5.53
CA ALA A 110 8.22 12.96 5.97
C ALA A 110 7.93 13.54 7.36
N ALA A 111 6.70 14.04 7.59
CA ALA A 111 6.29 14.54 8.90
C ALA A 111 6.36 13.43 9.98
N ALA A 112 5.93 12.22 9.65
CA ALA A 112 5.98 11.08 10.56
C ALA A 112 7.43 10.73 10.96
N ILE A 113 8.35 10.63 10.01
CA ILE A 113 9.77 10.34 10.29
C ILE A 113 10.41 11.48 11.08
N ALA A 114 10.21 12.73 10.66
CA ALA A 114 10.73 13.91 11.34
C ALA A 114 10.28 13.97 12.81
N ALA A 115 8.99 13.73 13.08
CA ALA A 115 8.47 13.73 14.44
C ALA A 115 8.93 12.52 15.26
N ILE A 116 8.83 11.31 14.70
CA ILE A 116 9.06 10.06 15.46
C ILE A 116 10.55 9.81 15.67
N ALA A 117 11.36 9.91 14.63
CA ALA A 117 12.78 9.54 14.70
C ALA A 117 13.66 10.71 15.19
N PHE A 118 13.26 11.94 14.88
CA PHE A 118 14.09 13.13 15.10
C PHE A 118 13.49 14.15 16.09
N ASP A 119 12.35 13.84 16.71
CA ASP A 119 11.65 14.73 17.65
C ASP A 119 11.38 16.15 17.09
N ARG A 120 11.24 16.29 15.76
CA ARG A 120 10.83 17.56 15.15
C ARG A 120 9.35 17.81 15.42
N ALA A 121 8.96 19.04 15.74
CA ALA A 121 7.57 19.44 16.01
C ALA A 121 6.73 19.51 14.73
N GLU A 122 6.68 18.42 13.97
CA GLU A 122 5.91 18.27 12.75
C GLU A 122 4.48 17.80 13.03
N VAL A 123 3.54 18.30 12.23
CA VAL A 123 2.12 17.96 12.36
C VAL A 123 1.84 16.72 11.50
N VAL A 124 1.68 15.58 12.16
CA VAL A 124 1.44 14.30 11.48
C VAL A 124 -0.06 14.01 11.40
N VAL A 125 -0.60 13.94 10.17
CA VAL A 125 -2.04 13.76 9.94
C VAL A 125 -2.29 12.61 8.97
N ASP A 126 -2.76 11.48 9.50
CA ASP A 126 -3.34 10.37 8.73
C ASP A 126 -4.88 10.35 8.86
N GLY A 127 -5.53 9.35 8.27
CA GLY A 127 -6.98 9.17 8.40
C GLY A 127 -7.46 8.88 9.83
N ASN A 128 -6.59 8.43 10.74
CA ASN A 128 -6.90 8.27 12.15
C ASN A 128 -6.92 9.63 12.85
N VAL A 129 -5.88 10.45 12.65
CA VAL A 129 -5.78 11.80 13.18
C VAL A 129 -6.88 12.70 12.61
N GLU A 130 -7.16 12.66 11.29
CA GLU A 130 -8.27 13.40 10.68
C GLU A 130 -9.60 13.12 11.41
N ARG A 131 -9.88 11.84 11.72
CA ARG A 131 -11.10 11.43 12.44
C ARG A 131 -11.10 11.90 13.89
N VAL A 132 -9.97 11.76 14.59
CA VAL A 132 -9.86 12.21 15.98
C VAL A 132 -10.09 13.72 16.06
N MET A 133 -9.44 14.50 15.19
CA MET A 133 -9.58 15.96 15.16
C MET A 133 -10.99 16.39 14.75
N ALA A 134 -11.60 15.72 13.78
CA ALA A 134 -12.97 16.01 13.38
C ALA A 134 -13.95 15.83 14.55
N ARG A 135 -13.78 14.77 15.35
CA ARG A 135 -14.64 14.49 16.51
C ARG A 135 -14.33 15.39 17.70
N LEU A 136 -13.06 15.60 18.00
CA LEU A 136 -12.63 16.43 19.12
C LEU A 136 -13.22 17.85 19.01
N HIS A 137 -13.32 18.36 17.78
CA HIS A 137 -13.73 19.72 17.49
C HIS A 137 -15.07 19.87 16.75
N ASP A 138 -15.87 18.80 16.64
CA ASP A 138 -17.15 18.74 15.90
C ASP A 138 -17.09 19.38 14.50
N VAL A 139 -16.06 19.02 13.72
CA VAL A 139 -15.90 19.48 12.33
C VAL A 139 -16.81 18.66 11.41
N ARG A 140 -17.90 19.29 10.96
CA ARG A 140 -18.92 18.66 10.10
C ARG A 140 -18.69 18.84 8.61
N ASP A 141 -17.74 19.70 8.24
CA ASP A 141 -17.32 19.86 6.84
C ASP A 141 -16.83 18.50 6.29
N PRO A 142 -17.26 18.10 5.08
CA PRO A 142 -16.90 16.80 4.54
C PRO A 142 -15.44 16.73 4.09
N LEU A 143 -14.81 15.58 4.31
CA LEU A 143 -13.56 15.23 3.65
C LEU A 143 -13.80 14.99 2.15
N PRO A 144 -12.90 15.46 1.26
CA PRO A 144 -11.56 15.99 1.56
C PRO A 144 -11.49 17.50 1.85
N GLY A 145 -12.59 18.25 1.73
CA GLY A 145 -12.59 19.71 1.90
C GLY A 145 -12.12 20.16 3.30
N ALA A 146 -12.44 19.38 4.34
CA ALA A 146 -12.03 19.68 5.71
C ALA A 146 -10.53 19.47 6.02
N LYS A 147 -9.72 18.90 5.12
CA LYS A 147 -8.33 18.48 5.42
C LYS A 147 -7.44 19.62 5.92
N GLY A 148 -7.55 20.81 5.34
CA GLY A 148 -6.78 21.99 5.77
C GLY A 148 -7.09 22.35 7.22
N ARG A 149 -8.39 22.55 7.51
CA ARG A 149 -8.89 22.86 8.86
C ARG A 149 -8.51 21.79 9.89
N LEU A 150 -8.58 20.51 9.54
CA LEU A 150 -8.19 19.42 10.45
C LEU A 150 -6.69 19.40 10.72
N THR A 151 -5.87 19.75 9.72
CA THR A 151 -4.42 19.91 9.91
C THR A 151 -4.10 21.08 10.83
N GLU A 152 -4.78 22.22 10.69
CA GLU A 152 -4.63 23.37 11.59
C GLU A 152 -5.05 23.05 13.03
N LEU A 153 -6.13 22.29 13.21
CA LEU A 153 -6.58 21.82 14.52
C LEU A 153 -5.53 20.89 15.16
N ALA A 154 -5.01 19.94 14.38
CA ALA A 154 -3.93 19.06 14.82
C ALA A 154 -2.69 19.87 15.24
N ALA A 155 -2.30 20.87 14.44
CA ALA A 155 -1.15 21.72 14.71
C ALA A 155 -1.23 22.42 16.08
N ARG A 156 -2.40 22.92 16.47
CA ARG A 156 -2.63 23.56 17.78
C ARG A 156 -2.43 22.63 18.97
N THR A 157 -2.48 21.32 18.74
CA THR A 157 -2.36 20.29 19.77
C THR A 157 -1.03 19.54 19.71
N THR A 158 -0.24 19.72 18.65
CA THR A 158 1.10 19.14 18.52
C THR A 158 2.04 19.80 19.52
N PRO A 159 2.62 19.06 20.48
CA PRO A 159 3.51 19.62 21.47
C PRO A 159 4.92 19.80 20.89
N GLU A 160 5.67 20.77 21.44
CA GLU A 160 7.11 20.88 21.18
C GLU A 160 7.90 19.75 21.85
N ALA A 161 7.44 19.29 23.01
CA ALA A 161 8.04 18.18 23.74
C ALA A 161 7.41 16.84 23.32
N ARG A 162 8.27 15.89 22.93
CA ARG A 162 7.88 14.52 22.51
C ARG A 162 6.84 14.49 21.37
N PRO A 163 7.01 15.27 20.28
CA PRO A 163 6.05 15.31 19.17
C PRO A 163 5.85 13.95 18.51
N GLY A 164 6.90 13.11 18.45
CA GLY A 164 6.82 11.74 17.94
C GLY A 164 5.89 10.85 18.76
N ASP A 165 6.02 10.86 20.09
CA ASP A 165 5.14 10.09 20.98
C ASP A 165 3.70 10.59 20.90
N TYR A 166 3.52 11.92 20.81
CA TYR A 166 2.20 12.53 20.61
C TYR A 166 1.56 12.05 19.31
N ALA A 167 2.25 12.15 18.17
CA ALA A 167 1.75 11.71 16.88
C ALA A 167 1.32 10.23 16.92
N GLN A 168 2.16 9.37 17.49
CA GLN A 168 1.84 7.95 17.65
C GLN A 168 0.66 7.70 18.59
N ALA A 169 0.54 8.47 19.69
CA ALA A 169 -0.57 8.35 20.63
C ALA A 169 -1.91 8.74 19.98
N VAL A 170 -1.96 9.79 19.15
CA VAL A 170 -3.19 10.19 18.43
C VAL A 170 -3.55 9.16 17.36
N MET A 171 -2.57 8.62 16.63
CA MET A 171 -2.80 7.52 15.70
C MET A 171 -3.38 6.29 16.41
N ASP A 172 -2.79 5.90 17.54
CA ASP A 172 -3.24 4.76 18.35
C ASP A 172 -4.65 4.99 18.92
N LEU A 173 -4.92 6.20 19.42
CA LEU A 173 -6.24 6.63 19.86
C LEU A 173 -7.27 6.43 18.74
N GLY A 174 -6.98 6.91 17.53
CA GLY A 174 -7.84 6.71 16.37
C GLY A 174 -8.00 5.24 15.99
N ALA A 175 -6.91 4.46 16.02
CA ALA A 175 -6.91 3.06 15.60
C ALA A 175 -7.65 2.14 16.58
N THR A 176 -7.61 2.40 17.88
CA THR A 176 -8.04 1.45 18.92
C THR A 176 -9.27 1.88 19.72
N ILE A 177 -9.46 3.18 19.95
CA ILE A 177 -10.52 3.72 20.81
C ILE A 177 -11.51 4.54 19.98
N CYS A 178 -11.03 5.58 19.29
CA CYS A 178 -11.82 6.47 18.46
C CYS A 178 -12.03 5.85 17.06
N THR A 179 -12.57 4.64 17.02
CA THR A 179 -12.71 3.82 15.80
C THR A 179 -13.80 4.37 14.86
N PRO A 180 -13.80 4.02 13.56
CA PRO A 180 -14.72 4.61 12.58
C PRO A 180 -16.21 4.45 12.88
N ARG A 181 -16.66 3.26 13.33
CA ARG A 181 -18.10 2.95 13.47
C ARG A 181 -18.58 2.97 14.92
N SER A 182 -17.80 2.42 15.84
CA SER A 182 -18.22 2.22 17.24
C SER A 182 -17.09 2.68 18.16
N PRO A 183 -16.87 4.00 18.30
CA PRO A 183 -15.81 4.51 19.15
C PRO A 183 -16.09 4.18 20.62
N ALA A 184 -15.07 3.69 21.33
CA ALA A 184 -15.13 3.35 22.74
C ALA A 184 -15.02 4.61 23.63
N CYS A 185 -15.96 5.55 23.47
CA CYS A 185 -15.91 6.85 24.14
C CYS A 185 -15.84 6.79 25.67
N GLY A 186 -16.34 5.71 26.29
CA GLY A 186 -16.30 5.51 27.74
C GLY A 186 -14.89 5.39 28.33
N ILE A 187 -13.92 4.91 27.55
CA ILE A 187 -12.51 4.74 27.96
C ILE A 187 -11.58 5.75 27.28
N CYS A 188 -12.14 6.71 26.52
CA CYS A 188 -11.33 7.66 25.77
C CYS A 188 -10.64 8.66 26.71
N PRO A 189 -9.30 8.83 26.64
CA PRO A 189 -8.59 9.80 27.48
C PRO A 189 -8.98 11.25 27.16
N TRP A 190 -9.48 11.51 25.95
CA TRP A 190 -10.00 12.81 25.52
C TRP A 190 -11.53 12.89 25.57
N ARG A 191 -12.17 12.06 26.41
CA ARG A 191 -13.63 12.07 26.54
C ARG A 191 -14.17 13.43 26.95
N ALA A 192 -13.55 14.08 27.93
CA ALA A 192 -14.01 15.36 28.48
C ALA A 192 -14.02 16.49 27.44
N PRO A 193 -12.91 16.79 26.72
CA PRO A 193 -12.88 17.89 25.73
C PRO A 193 -13.53 17.58 24.38
N CYS A 194 -14.11 16.39 24.16
CA CYS A 194 -14.60 15.98 22.84
C CYS A 194 -16.01 16.53 22.53
N ALA A 195 -16.06 17.56 21.68
CA ALA A 195 -17.30 18.23 21.28
C ALA A 195 -18.30 17.28 20.58
N ALA A 196 -17.84 16.42 19.66
CA ALA A 196 -18.74 15.49 18.98
C ALA A 196 -19.30 14.41 19.92
N ARG A 197 -18.60 14.09 21.01
CA ARG A 197 -19.13 13.18 22.05
C ARG A 197 -20.23 13.88 22.83
N GLU A 198 -20.01 15.12 23.25
CA GLU A 198 -21.01 15.92 23.96
C GLU A 198 -22.26 16.15 23.13
N ALA A 199 -22.09 16.45 21.84
CA ALA A 199 -23.18 16.61 20.88
C ALA A 199 -23.82 15.30 20.38
N GLY A 200 -23.28 14.13 20.74
CA GLY A 200 -23.83 12.83 20.33
C GLY A 200 -23.59 12.42 18.86
N VAL A 201 -22.72 13.12 18.13
CA VAL A 201 -22.50 12.94 16.67
C VAL A 201 -21.17 12.25 16.32
N ALA A 202 -20.44 11.72 17.30
CA ALA A 202 -19.11 11.15 17.08
C ALA A 202 -19.08 10.04 16.01
N ALA A 203 -20.11 9.18 15.93
CA ALA A 203 -20.19 8.09 14.95
C ALA A 203 -20.39 8.58 13.51
N GLU A 204 -20.92 9.79 13.32
CA GLU A 204 -21.16 10.42 12.02
C GLU A 204 -19.92 11.11 11.45
N LEU A 205 -18.93 11.38 12.31
CA LEU A 205 -17.71 12.10 11.94
C LEU A 205 -16.50 11.17 11.73
N PRO A 206 -15.59 11.50 10.79
CA PRO A 206 -15.66 12.67 9.90
C PRO A 206 -16.71 12.46 8.80
N ALA A 207 -17.40 13.54 8.45
CA ALA A 207 -18.26 13.55 7.27
C ALA A 207 -17.41 13.28 6.02
N LYS A 208 -17.99 12.58 5.04
CA LYS A 208 -17.34 12.27 3.78
C LYS A 208 -18.23 12.74 2.65
N THR A 209 -17.65 13.39 1.64
CA THR A 209 -18.38 13.67 0.42
C THR A 209 -18.93 12.34 -0.14
N PRO A 210 -20.22 12.28 -0.49
CA PRO A 210 -20.80 11.12 -1.17
C PRO A 210 -19.93 10.75 -2.37
N LYS A 211 -19.51 9.49 -2.44
CA LYS A 211 -18.69 9.01 -3.56
C LYS A 211 -19.58 8.85 -4.78
N ALA A 212 -19.17 9.42 -5.91
CA ALA A 212 -19.75 9.05 -7.19
C ALA A 212 -19.59 7.54 -7.44
N ALA A 213 -20.48 6.98 -8.26
CA ALA A 213 -20.36 5.61 -8.69
C ALA A 213 -18.99 5.40 -9.36
N LYS A 214 -18.27 4.35 -8.95
CA LYS A 214 -16.99 4.02 -9.57
C LYS A 214 -17.24 3.56 -11.02
N PRO A 215 -16.48 4.07 -12.00
CA PRO A 215 -16.62 3.60 -13.37
C PRO A 215 -16.29 2.10 -13.45
N VAL A 216 -16.94 1.41 -14.38
CA VAL A 216 -16.64 0.02 -14.71
C VAL A 216 -15.75 0.02 -15.94
N ARG A 217 -14.58 -0.58 -15.81
CA ARG A 217 -13.67 -0.84 -16.93
C ARG A 217 -13.74 -2.31 -17.31
N GLN A 218 -13.50 -2.57 -18.57
CA GLN A 218 -13.52 -3.86 -19.21
C GLN A 218 -12.15 -4.16 -19.81
N GLY A 219 -11.82 -5.44 -19.91
CA GLY A 219 -10.64 -5.91 -20.61
C GLY A 219 -10.69 -7.40 -20.89
N VAL A 220 -9.67 -7.90 -21.59
CA VAL A 220 -9.50 -9.30 -21.94
C VAL A 220 -8.16 -9.81 -21.40
N ALA A 221 -8.14 -11.01 -20.85
CA ALA A 221 -6.93 -11.76 -20.55
C ALA A 221 -6.89 -13.07 -21.32
N TYR A 222 -5.72 -13.37 -21.89
CA TYR A 222 -5.44 -14.55 -22.67
C TYR A 222 -4.62 -15.54 -21.84
N LEU A 223 -5.17 -16.72 -21.62
CA LEU A 223 -4.52 -17.81 -20.90
C LEU A 223 -4.33 -18.97 -21.86
N ALA A 224 -3.10 -19.16 -22.33
CA ALA A 224 -2.73 -20.32 -23.14
C ALA A 224 -1.92 -21.31 -22.32
N ARG A 225 -2.25 -22.60 -22.45
CA ARG A 225 -1.46 -23.71 -21.94
C ARG A 225 -0.83 -24.44 -23.12
N ARG A 226 0.49 -24.65 -23.06
CA ARG A 226 1.21 -25.44 -24.05
C ARG A 226 1.16 -26.93 -23.67
N GLY A 227 1.27 -27.82 -24.64
CA GLY A 227 1.22 -29.28 -24.41
C GLY A 227 2.25 -29.82 -23.40
N ASP A 228 3.36 -29.12 -23.16
CA ASP A 228 4.35 -29.42 -22.12
C ASP A 228 3.97 -28.92 -20.71
N GLY A 229 2.77 -28.33 -20.56
CA GLY A 229 2.26 -27.78 -19.31
C GLY A 229 2.69 -26.34 -19.02
N ALA A 230 3.47 -25.69 -19.90
CA ALA A 230 3.86 -24.30 -19.73
C ALA A 230 2.67 -23.33 -19.95
N TRP A 231 2.67 -22.22 -19.21
CA TRP A 231 1.63 -21.19 -19.31
C TRP A 231 2.17 -19.94 -19.99
N LEU A 232 1.35 -19.34 -20.85
CA LEU A 232 1.68 -18.05 -21.45
C LEU A 232 1.58 -16.93 -20.41
N LEU A 233 2.69 -16.25 -20.15
CA LEU A 233 2.78 -15.17 -19.16
C LEU A 233 3.47 -13.93 -19.75
N GLU A 234 3.22 -12.78 -19.15
CA GLU A 234 3.97 -11.55 -19.41
C GLU A 234 4.34 -10.84 -18.12
N VAL A 235 5.46 -10.11 -18.16
CA VAL A 235 5.72 -9.07 -17.17
C VAL A 235 5.07 -7.79 -17.69
N ARG A 236 4.09 -7.28 -16.95
CA ARG A 236 3.41 -6.03 -17.31
C ARG A 236 4.40 -4.87 -17.32
N GLU A 237 4.14 -3.87 -18.17
CA GLU A 237 4.94 -2.65 -18.25
C GLU A 237 5.24 -2.07 -16.85
N ALA A 238 6.44 -1.52 -16.65
CA ALA A 238 6.86 -1.04 -15.33
C ALA A 238 5.96 0.08 -14.76
N ARG A 239 5.32 0.86 -15.66
CA ARG A 239 4.41 1.96 -15.31
C ARG A 239 2.95 1.50 -15.42
N GLY A 240 2.09 2.09 -14.59
CA GLY A 240 0.66 1.81 -14.59
C GLY A 240 0.22 0.72 -13.60
N LEU A 241 -1.00 0.24 -13.78
CA LEU A 241 -1.62 -0.70 -12.85
C LEU A 241 -0.96 -2.08 -12.91
N LEU A 242 -0.59 -2.57 -11.73
CA LEU A 242 0.16 -3.82 -11.54
C LEU A 242 1.51 -3.82 -12.30
N GLY A 243 2.13 -2.64 -12.45
CA GLY A 243 3.32 -2.51 -13.27
C GLY A 243 4.54 -3.28 -12.75
N GLY A 244 5.21 -3.99 -13.66
CA GLY A 244 6.32 -4.90 -13.38
C GLY A 244 5.91 -6.22 -12.71
N MET A 245 4.61 -6.51 -12.61
CA MET A 245 4.13 -7.79 -12.07
C MET A 245 3.91 -8.79 -13.19
N LEU A 246 4.11 -10.07 -12.90
CA LEU A 246 3.74 -11.17 -13.78
C LEU A 246 2.21 -11.23 -13.92
N GLY A 247 1.72 -11.53 -15.12
CA GLY A 247 0.31 -11.67 -15.41
C GLY A 247 0.06 -12.30 -16.77
N TRP A 248 -1.19 -12.20 -17.21
CA TRP A 248 -1.65 -12.75 -18.49
C TRP A 248 -1.62 -11.66 -19.55
N PRO A 249 -1.13 -11.93 -20.78
CA PRO A 249 -1.27 -11.02 -21.89
C PRO A 249 -2.73 -10.65 -22.13
N GLY A 250 -2.98 -9.42 -22.56
CA GLY A 250 -4.35 -8.92 -22.63
C GLY A 250 -4.48 -7.52 -23.20
N SER A 251 -5.73 -7.06 -23.27
CA SER A 251 -6.07 -5.71 -23.68
C SER A 251 -5.71 -4.68 -22.58
N GLY A 252 -5.73 -3.40 -22.95
CA GLY A 252 -5.86 -2.32 -21.97
C GLY A 252 -7.19 -2.40 -21.21
N TRP A 253 -7.34 -1.57 -20.17
CA TRP A 253 -8.55 -1.50 -19.35
C TRP A 253 -9.19 -0.12 -19.46
N ALA A 254 -10.34 -0.04 -20.12
CA ALA A 254 -11.13 1.17 -20.32
C ALA A 254 -12.63 0.86 -20.21
N GLU A 255 -13.52 1.85 -20.30
CA GLU A 255 -14.98 1.62 -20.19
C GLU A 255 -15.49 0.66 -21.26
N GLU A 256 -14.94 0.80 -22.47
CA GLU A 256 -15.02 -0.17 -23.56
C GLU A 256 -13.70 -0.93 -23.69
N VAL A 257 -13.77 -2.19 -24.13
CA VAL A 257 -12.58 -3.01 -24.34
C VAL A 257 -11.76 -2.40 -25.48
N PRO A 258 -10.52 -1.94 -25.24
CA PRO A 258 -9.68 -1.41 -26.31
C PRO A 258 -9.39 -2.46 -27.38
N GLU A 259 -9.05 -2.02 -28.59
CA GLU A 259 -8.53 -2.90 -29.61
C GLU A 259 -7.31 -3.67 -29.09
N HIS A 260 -7.25 -4.95 -29.44
CA HIS A 260 -6.23 -5.86 -28.95
C HIS A 260 -6.05 -7.02 -29.92
N THR A 261 -4.83 -7.54 -29.96
CA THR A 261 -4.48 -8.71 -30.76
C THR A 261 -4.23 -9.88 -29.82
N PRO A 262 -4.76 -11.08 -30.09
CA PRO A 262 -4.39 -12.28 -29.37
C PRO A 262 -2.86 -12.46 -29.36
N PRO A 263 -2.27 -12.91 -28.25
CA PRO A 263 -0.80 -12.95 -28.10
C PRO A 263 -0.14 -14.07 -28.90
N VAL A 264 -0.92 -15.05 -29.36
CA VAL A 264 -0.48 -16.15 -30.21
C VAL A 264 -1.67 -16.60 -31.07
N GLU A 265 -1.39 -17.09 -32.27
CA GLU A 265 -2.39 -17.69 -33.15
C GLU A 265 -2.83 -19.04 -32.57
N ALA A 266 -4.11 -19.14 -32.22
CA ALA A 266 -4.69 -20.30 -31.57
C ALA A 266 -6.23 -20.26 -31.66
N ASP A 267 -6.86 -21.41 -31.41
CA ASP A 267 -8.32 -21.54 -31.31
C ASP A 267 -8.83 -21.03 -29.95
N TRP A 268 -8.85 -19.71 -29.79
CA TRP A 268 -9.26 -19.06 -28.56
C TRP A 268 -10.76 -19.23 -28.27
N ARG A 269 -11.07 -19.83 -27.13
CA ARG A 269 -12.45 -19.91 -26.61
C ARG A 269 -12.65 -18.93 -25.46
N ALA A 270 -13.77 -18.21 -25.50
CA ALA A 270 -14.18 -17.37 -24.37
C ALA A 270 -14.77 -18.24 -23.25
N LEU A 271 -14.34 -18.00 -22.01
CA LEU A 271 -15.01 -18.57 -20.85
C LEU A 271 -16.31 -17.83 -20.55
N PRO A 272 -17.38 -18.55 -20.13
CA PRO A 272 -18.61 -17.91 -19.66
C PRO A 272 -18.38 -17.04 -18.40
N ALA A 273 -17.40 -17.42 -17.58
CA ALA A 273 -17.02 -16.68 -16.39
C ALA A 273 -16.09 -15.50 -16.71
N GLU A 274 -16.28 -14.39 -15.99
CA GLU A 274 -15.39 -13.23 -16.00
C GLU A 274 -14.77 -13.02 -14.61
N VAL A 275 -13.58 -12.43 -14.56
CA VAL A 275 -13.02 -11.97 -13.29
C VAL A 275 -13.55 -10.58 -12.96
N ARG A 276 -14.18 -10.45 -11.81
CA ARG A 276 -14.54 -9.16 -11.21
C ARG A 276 -13.53 -8.76 -10.15
N HIS A 277 -12.98 -7.56 -10.29
CA HIS A 277 -12.00 -7.02 -9.35
C HIS A 277 -12.24 -5.55 -9.06
N THR A 278 -12.11 -5.14 -7.80
CA THR A 278 -12.31 -3.74 -7.40
C THR A 278 -10.98 -3.09 -7.10
N PHE A 279 -10.64 -2.06 -7.87
CA PHE A 279 -9.59 -1.12 -7.53
C PHE A 279 -10.16 0.04 -6.71
N THR A 280 -9.29 0.84 -6.10
CA THR A 280 -9.71 2.02 -5.33
C THR A 280 -10.54 2.99 -6.18
N HIS A 281 -10.22 3.11 -7.48
CA HIS A 281 -10.78 4.14 -8.36
C HIS A 281 -11.81 3.61 -9.39
N PHE A 282 -11.89 2.30 -9.64
CA PHE A 282 -12.80 1.71 -10.64
C PHE A 282 -13.06 0.21 -10.35
N HIS A 283 -14.09 -0.35 -10.98
CA HIS A 283 -14.31 -1.80 -11.01
C HIS A 283 -13.83 -2.37 -12.35
N LEU A 284 -13.13 -3.50 -12.34
CA LEU A 284 -12.69 -4.21 -13.54
C LEU A 284 -13.55 -5.45 -13.75
N ARG A 285 -14.02 -5.63 -14.99
CA ARG A 285 -14.56 -6.88 -15.53
C ARG A 285 -13.59 -7.40 -16.59
N LEU A 286 -12.99 -8.56 -16.33
CA LEU A 286 -11.97 -9.14 -17.21
C LEU A 286 -12.53 -10.41 -17.85
N LYS A 287 -12.76 -10.37 -19.16
CA LYS A 287 -13.13 -11.54 -19.96
C LYS A 287 -11.90 -12.44 -20.10
N LEU A 288 -12.10 -13.75 -20.08
CA LEU A 288 -11.03 -14.73 -20.18
C LEU A 288 -11.13 -15.47 -21.51
N MET A 289 -10.04 -15.46 -22.27
CA MET A 289 -9.86 -16.27 -23.46
C MET A 289 -8.88 -17.38 -23.13
N VAL A 290 -9.24 -18.62 -23.43
CA VAL A 290 -8.42 -19.81 -23.17
C VAL A 290 -8.10 -20.54 -24.47
N ALA A 291 -6.89 -21.10 -24.56
CA ALA A 291 -6.49 -21.95 -25.67
C ALA A 291 -5.44 -22.98 -25.21
N GLU A 292 -5.47 -24.16 -25.81
CA GLU A 292 -4.33 -25.07 -25.79
C GLU A 292 -3.51 -24.83 -27.06
N VAL A 293 -2.19 -24.80 -26.94
CA VAL A 293 -1.29 -24.50 -28.04
C VAL A 293 -0.16 -25.52 -28.15
N GLY A 294 0.30 -25.76 -29.37
CA GLY A 294 1.53 -26.52 -29.62
C GLY A 294 2.77 -25.65 -29.43
N ASP A 295 3.76 -25.83 -30.30
CA ASP A 295 5.04 -25.08 -30.27
C ASP A 295 4.94 -23.65 -30.84
N ALA A 296 3.75 -23.05 -30.78
CA ALA A 296 3.52 -21.71 -31.30
C ALA A 296 4.36 -20.66 -30.53
N VAL A 297 5.00 -19.76 -31.29
CA VAL A 297 5.79 -18.67 -30.72
C VAL A 297 4.86 -17.47 -30.49
N PRO A 298 4.70 -17.00 -29.24
CA PRO A 298 3.83 -15.87 -28.97
C PRO A 298 4.45 -14.56 -29.48
N GLY A 299 3.62 -13.70 -30.08
CA GLY A 299 4.01 -12.31 -30.40
C GLY A 299 4.10 -11.43 -29.16
N ARG A 300 3.52 -11.86 -28.03
CA ARG A 300 3.59 -11.15 -26.74
C ARG A 300 3.62 -12.13 -25.56
N GLY A 301 4.57 -11.90 -24.66
CA GLY A 301 4.80 -12.77 -23.50
C GLY A 301 5.69 -13.96 -23.83
N SER A 302 5.77 -14.93 -22.92
CA SER A 302 6.53 -16.16 -23.09
C SER A 302 5.85 -17.32 -22.37
N PHE A 303 6.07 -18.54 -22.86
CA PHE A 303 5.63 -19.75 -22.18
C PHE A 303 6.58 -20.07 -21.02
N VAL A 304 6.03 -20.11 -19.81
CA VAL A 304 6.77 -20.36 -18.58
C VAL A 304 6.26 -21.66 -17.94
N PRO A 305 7.13 -22.66 -17.75
CA PRO A 305 6.80 -23.88 -17.00
C PRO A 305 6.37 -23.59 -15.55
N LEU A 306 5.48 -24.42 -15.00
CA LEU A 306 4.89 -24.23 -13.67
C LEU A 306 5.90 -24.36 -12.51
N ASP A 307 7.06 -24.98 -12.74
CA ASP A 307 8.16 -25.03 -11.77
C ASP A 307 8.95 -23.70 -11.69
N ARG A 308 8.80 -22.82 -12.71
CA ARG A 308 9.46 -21.52 -12.79
C ARG A 308 8.60 -20.34 -12.35
N PHE A 309 7.32 -20.55 -12.03
CA PHE A 309 6.49 -19.53 -11.39
C PHE A 309 5.43 -20.17 -10.48
N ARG A 310 5.06 -19.51 -9.39
CA ARG A 310 3.97 -19.98 -8.53
C ARG A 310 2.72 -19.14 -8.80
N PRO A 311 1.56 -19.74 -9.06
CA PRO A 311 0.30 -18.99 -9.19
C PRO A 311 -0.05 -18.13 -7.97
N ALA A 312 0.44 -18.51 -6.79
CA ALA A 312 0.29 -17.74 -5.56
C ALA A 312 0.98 -16.37 -5.62
N ASP A 313 2.07 -16.24 -6.40
CA ASP A 313 2.84 -15.01 -6.56
C ASP A 313 2.21 -14.04 -7.56
N LEU A 314 1.20 -14.51 -8.32
CA LEU A 314 0.43 -13.64 -9.21
C LEU A 314 -0.40 -12.63 -8.40
N PRO A 315 -0.57 -11.40 -8.92
CA PRO A 315 -1.50 -10.44 -8.35
C PRO A 315 -2.90 -11.05 -8.20
N THR A 316 -3.64 -10.68 -7.15
CA THR A 316 -4.97 -11.27 -6.86
C THR A 316 -5.92 -11.25 -8.07
N LEU A 317 -5.86 -10.23 -8.93
CA LEU A 317 -6.61 -10.22 -10.18
C LEU A 317 -6.23 -11.38 -11.11
N MET A 318 -4.92 -11.58 -11.34
CA MET A 318 -4.38 -12.57 -12.26
C MET A 318 -4.51 -13.99 -11.69
N ARG A 319 -4.37 -14.16 -10.38
CA ARG A 319 -4.61 -15.45 -9.71
C ARG A 319 -6.07 -15.90 -9.86
N LYS A 320 -7.04 -14.99 -9.74
CA LYS A 320 -8.46 -15.31 -10.01
C LYS A 320 -8.68 -15.80 -11.45
N ALA A 321 -7.98 -15.20 -12.42
CA ALA A 321 -8.06 -15.64 -13.81
C ALA A 321 -7.49 -17.05 -13.98
N TYR A 322 -6.34 -17.33 -13.35
CA TYR A 322 -5.74 -18.68 -13.31
C TYR A 322 -6.70 -19.71 -12.70
N ASP A 323 -7.28 -19.41 -11.54
CA ASP A 323 -8.15 -20.33 -10.82
C ASP A 323 -9.39 -20.72 -11.64
N LEU A 324 -9.92 -19.78 -12.44
CA LEU A 324 -11.02 -20.04 -13.38
C LEU A 324 -10.54 -20.81 -14.61
N ALA A 325 -9.43 -20.41 -15.22
CA ALA A 325 -8.95 -21.00 -16.47
C ALA A 325 -8.42 -22.43 -16.29
N ARG A 326 -7.72 -22.72 -15.18
CA ARG A 326 -7.17 -24.06 -14.94
C ARG A 326 -8.26 -25.14 -14.84
N ALA A 327 -9.50 -24.77 -14.52
CA ALA A 327 -10.61 -25.72 -14.45
C ALA A 327 -10.97 -26.31 -15.83
N GLU A 328 -10.50 -25.70 -16.91
CA GLU A 328 -10.70 -26.16 -18.28
C GLU A 328 -9.70 -27.26 -18.70
N TRP A 329 -8.61 -27.45 -17.95
CA TRP A 329 -7.59 -28.44 -18.26
C TRP A 329 -7.26 -29.26 -17.00
N PRO A 330 -7.71 -30.53 -16.92
CA PRO A 330 -7.47 -31.38 -15.76
C PRO A 330 -5.99 -31.65 -15.46
#